data_AF-A0A4S4BCT8-F1
#
_entry.id   AF-A0A4S4BCT8-F1
#
_cell.length_a   1.000
_cell.length_b   1.000
_cell.length_c   1.000
_cell.angle_alpha   90.00
_cell.angle_beta   90.00
_cell.angle_gamma   90.00
#
_symmetry.space_group_name_H-M   'P 1'
#
loop_
_entity.id
_entity.type
_entity.pdbx_description
1 polymer ?
#
loop_
_entity_poly.entity_id
_entity_poly.type
_entity_poly.pdbx_seq_one_letter_code
_entity_poly.pdbx_strand_id
1 'polypeptide(L)'
;MTSIPNNLTDEQIPKELAQALAGLYSGAARLPARVGGRTAGLAALRAYNPKDYAARNHLLAPISRLSMYLRHGMLSPREVADHIRARARGTDREEGLRQLAWREFFWLVLKQKGRAVLENLEEPKYRADWSAELPGDIRDAKTGLPCADDWITHLKEDGYMHNHERMWFAAYLIHWRRVHWKAGYDFFREHLLDGDLASNALSWQWVASTFSGKPYIMNQANIEKYSAGKWCEGCTADCPFMGSYEQLQEKLFGWRA
;
A
#
# COMPACT_ATOMS: atom_id res chain seq x y z
N MET A 1 9.18 27.72 3.55
CA MET A 1 7.88 27.48 2.89
C MET A 1 7.02 28.71 3.09
N THR A 2 6.51 29.27 2.00
CA THR A 2 5.56 30.40 2.03
C THR A 2 4.27 29.94 2.73
N SER A 3 3.69 30.78 3.59
CA SER A 3 2.42 30.46 4.24
C SER A 3 1.31 30.38 3.19
N ILE A 4 0.64 29.24 3.10
CA ILE A 4 -0.54 29.06 2.23
C ILE A 4 -1.75 29.64 2.98
N PRO A 5 -2.53 30.56 2.37
CA PRO A 5 -3.74 31.09 2.99
C PRO A 5 -4.76 29.99 3.29
N ASN A 6 -5.44 30.08 4.44
CA ASN A 6 -6.41 29.07 4.89
C ASN A 6 -7.83 29.22 4.29
N ASN A 7 -8.04 30.21 3.43
CA ASN A 7 -9.36 30.60 2.90
C ASN A 7 -9.41 30.64 1.36
N LEU A 8 -8.61 29.82 0.69
CA LEU A 8 -8.60 29.71 -0.77
C LEU A 8 -9.86 29.01 -1.28
N THR A 9 -10.40 29.50 -2.38
CA THR A 9 -11.42 28.80 -3.16
C THR A 9 -10.80 27.63 -3.95
N ASP A 10 -11.61 26.64 -4.36
CA ASP A 10 -11.13 25.50 -5.16
C ASP A 10 -10.42 25.91 -6.46
N GLU A 11 -10.78 27.05 -7.04
CA GLU A 11 -10.13 27.63 -8.23
C GLU A 11 -8.75 28.24 -7.92
N GLN A 12 -8.57 28.78 -6.71
CA GLN A 12 -7.31 29.40 -6.27
C GLN A 12 -6.29 28.37 -5.80
N ILE A 13 -6.75 27.26 -5.20
CA ILE A 13 -5.90 26.24 -4.59
C ILE A 13 -4.79 25.73 -5.53
N PRO A 14 -5.06 25.31 -6.78
CA PRO A 14 -4.01 24.80 -7.67
C PRO A 14 -2.89 25.81 -7.92
N LYS A 15 -3.23 27.07 -8.14
CA LYS A 15 -2.26 28.14 -8.41
C LYS A 15 -1.39 28.43 -7.19
N GLU A 16 -2.02 28.59 -6.03
CA GLU A 16 -1.32 28.91 -4.78
C GLU A 16 -0.43 27.73 -4.33
N LEU A 17 -0.91 26.49 -4.46
CA LEU A 17 -0.10 25.30 -4.18
C LEU A 17 1.07 25.16 -5.15
N ALA A 18 0.85 25.37 -6.46
CA ALA A 18 1.92 25.35 -7.46
C ALA A 18 3.01 26.38 -7.12
N GLN A 19 2.62 27.58 -6.71
CA GLN A 19 3.57 28.61 -6.30
C GLN A 19 4.29 28.26 -4.99
N ALA A 20 3.56 27.81 -3.97
CA ALA A 20 4.13 27.48 -2.65
C ALA A 20 5.06 26.27 -2.68
N LEU A 21 4.84 25.33 -3.61
CA LEU A 21 5.58 24.10 -3.76
C LEU A 21 6.52 24.12 -4.97
N ALA A 22 6.73 25.27 -5.62
CA ALA A 22 7.58 25.39 -6.80
C ALA A 22 8.96 24.72 -6.59
N GLY A 23 9.34 23.84 -7.52
CA GLY A 23 10.58 23.05 -7.44
C GLY A 23 10.51 21.80 -6.54
N LEU A 24 9.40 21.59 -5.84
CA LEU A 24 9.14 20.40 -5.00
C LEU A 24 8.10 19.45 -5.61
N TYR A 25 7.59 19.76 -6.81
CA TYR A 25 6.68 18.90 -7.57
C TYR A 25 7.07 18.89 -9.05
N SER A 26 6.59 17.87 -9.77
CA SER A 26 6.71 17.76 -11.23
C SER A 26 5.33 17.69 -11.87
N GLY A 27 5.24 18.08 -13.14
CA GLY A 27 3.97 18.13 -13.88
C GLY A 27 3.09 19.33 -13.50
N ALA A 28 1.80 19.27 -13.84
CA ALA A 28 0.83 20.31 -13.50
C ALA A 28 0.17 20.03 -12.15
N ALA A 29 -0.04 21.08 -11.35
CA ALA A 29 -0.84 20.96 -10.13
C ALA A 29 -2.29 20.61 -10.49
N ARG A 30 -2.80 19.52 -9.93
CA ARG A 30 -4.17 19.04 -10.13
C ARG A 30 -4.84 18.80 -8.78
N LEU A 31 -6.14 19.05 -8.70
CA LEU A 31 -6.91 18.62 -7.54
C LEU A 31 -6.98 17.08 -7.53
N PRO A 32 -6.78 16.43 -6.37
CA PRO A 32 -6.92 14.99 -6.27
C PRO A 32 -8.39 14.60 -6.45
N ALA A 33 -8.65 13.41 -7.02
CA ALA A 33 -10.01 12.86 -7.13
C ALA A 33 -10.66 12.65 -5.74
N ARG A 34 -9.86 12.47 -4.69
CA ARG A 34 -10.34 12.32 -3.31
C ARG A 34 -10.22 13.63 -2.55
N VAL A 35 -11.36 14.09 -2.04
CA VAL A 35 -11.44 15.28 -1.20
C VAL A 35 -10.91 14.97 0.21
N GLY A 36 -9.91 15.73 0.65
CA GLY A 36 -9.35 15.65 1.99
C GLY A 36 -10.14 16.48 3.02
N GLY A 37 -9.61 16.53 4.23
CA GLY A 37 -10.13 17.36 5.33
C GLY A 37 -11.10 16.63 6.26
N ARG A 38 -11.31 17.23 7.44
CA ARG A 38 -12.11 16.66 8.53
C ARG A 38 -13.57 16.41 8.11
N THR A 39 -14.18 17.35 7.41
CA THR A 39 -15.57 17.23 6.95
C THR A 39 -15.76 16.04 6.00
N ALA A 40 -14.86 15.91 5.02
CA ALA A 40 -14.87 14.78 4.08
C ALA A 40 -14.58 13.45 4.80
N GLY A 41 -13.62 13.43 5.73
CA GLY A 41 -13.32 12.25 6.54
C GLY A 41 -14.51 11.77 7.38
N LEU A 42 -15.21 12.69 8.05
CA LEU A 42 -16.42 12.37 8.80
C LEU A 42 -17.57 11.89 7.90
N ALA A 43 -17.73 12.46 6.71
CA ALA A 43 -18.71 12.00 5.74
C ALA A 43 -18.39 10.57 5.26
N ALA A 44 -17.13 10.29 4.93
CA ALA A 44 -16.64 8.96 4.57
C ALA A 44 -16.84 7.95 5.70
N LEU A 45 -16.54 8.33 6.95
CA LEU A 45 -16.79 7.46 8.11
C LEU A 45 -18.28 7.15 8.28
N ARG A 46 -19.17 8.15 8.17
CA ARG A 46 -20.62 7.91 8.26
C ARG A 46 -21.14 6.99 7.16
N ALA A 47 -20.61 7.11 5.95
CA ALA A 47 -20.98 6.28 4.80
C ALA A 47 -20.39 4.85 4.88
N TYR A 48 -19.30 4.65 5.62
CA TYR A 48 -18.65 3.36 5.74
C TYR A 48 -19.55 2.33 6.42
N ASN A 49 -19.85 1.23 5.71
CA ASN A 49 -20.52 0.07 6.24
C ASN A 49 -19.50 -1.07 6.46
N PRO A 50 -19.26 -1.51 7.70
CA PRO A 50 -18.29 -2.56 8.01
C PRO A 50 -18.82 -4.00 7.81
N LYS A 51 -20.04 -4.16 7.27
CA LYS A 51 -20.59 -5.48 6.94
C LYS A 51 -19.74 -6.18 5.88
N ASP A 52 -19.55 -7.48 6.03
CA ASP A 52 -18.82 -8.36 5.11
C ASP A 52 -17.32 -8.01 5.00
N TYR A 53 -16.80 -7.21 5.94
CA TYR A 53 -15.39 -6.81 5.97
C TYR A 53 -14.42 -7.98 6.18
N ALA A 54 -14.88 -9.11 6.72
CA ALA A 54 -14.07 -10.33 6.77
C ALA A 54 -13.55 -10.76 5.38
N ALA A 55 -14.28 -10.45 4.31
CA ALA A 55 -13.92 -10.76 2.93
C ALA A 55 -12.91 -9.78 2.29
N ARG A 56 -12.45 -8.73 3.00
CA ARG A 56 -11.56 -7.64 2.51
C ARG A 56 -10.30 -8.05 1.74
N ASN A 57 -9.89 -9.32 1.76
CA ASN A 57 -8.76 -9.79 0.96
C ASN A 57 -9.14 -9.93 -0.53
N HIS A 58 -10.43 -10.09 -0.85
CA HIS A 58 -10.92 -10.03 -2.22
C HIS A 58 -11.01 -8.57 -2.67
N LEU A 59 -10.49 -8.24 -3.84
CA LEU A 59 -10.43 -6.84 -4.32
C LEU A 59 -11.81 -6.20 -4.52
N LEU A 60 -12.82 -7.02 -4.80
CA LEU A 60 -14.21 -6.58 -4.98
C LEU A 60 -15.01 -6.54 -3.65
N ALA A 61 -14.42 -7.02 -2.55
CA ALA A 61 -15.07 -6.98 -1.25
C ALA A 61 -15.09 -5.55 -0.67
N PRO A 62 -16.07 -5.25 0.19
CA PRO A 62 -16.15 -3.93 0.82
C PRO A 62 -14.91 -3.67 1.70
N ILE A 63 -14.35 -2.48 1.53
CA ILE A 63 -13.26 -1.94 2.36
C ILE A 63 -13.60 -0.52 2.81
N SER A 64 -12.94 -0.06 3.89
CA SER A 64 -13.29 1.23 4.49
C SER A 64 -12.87 2.44 3.66
N ARG A 65 -11.75 2.35 2.93
CA ARG A 65 -11.11 3.47 2.23
C ARG A 65 -10.82 4.69 3.14
N LEU A 66 -10.68 4.46 4.45
CA LEU A 66 -10.47 5.52 5.46
C LEU A 66 -9.00 5.85 5.77
N SER A 67 -8.06 5.10 5.20
CA SER A 67 -6.62 5.16 5.52
C SER A 67 -6.01 6.54 5.31
N MET A 68 -6.36 7.24 4.23
CA MET A 68 -5.89 8.62 3.97
C MET A 68 -6.32 9.57 5.10
N TYR A 69 -7.58 9.50 5.54
CA TYR A 69 -8.06 10.36 6.62
C TYR A 69 -7.41 10.05 7.96
N LEU A 70 -7.10 8.77 8.23
CA LEU A 70 -6.34 8.36 9.41
C LEU A 70 -4.88 8.84 9.36
N ARG A 71 -4.23 8.75 8.19
CA ARG A 71 -2.84 9.17 7.99
C ARG A 71 -2.63 10.65 8.30
N HIS A 72 -3.58 11.49 7.90
CA HIS A 72 -3.49 12.95 8.01
C HIS A 72 -4.23 13.51 9.23
N GLY A 73 -4.62 12.67 10.19
CA GLY A 73 -5.29 13.10 11.43
C GLY A 73 -6.70 13.69 11.23
N MET A 74 -7.27 13.54 10.04
CA MET A 74 -8.64 13.97 9.72
C MET A 74 -9.67 13.06 10.40
N LEU A 75 -9.31 11.80 10.67
CA LEU A 75 -10.03 10.89 11.55
C LEU A 75 -9.05 10.34 12.61
N SER A 76 -9.53 10.10 13.82
CA SER A 76 -8.78 9.36 14.83
C SER A 76 -9.04 7.85 14.73
N PRO A 77 -8.07 6.99 15.09
CA PRO A 77 -8.30 5.54 15.17
C PRO A 77 -9.45 5.16 16.11
N ARG A 78 -9.65 5.94 17.18
CA ARG A 78 -10.73 5.72 18.15
C ARG A 78 -12.10 5.91 17.54
N GLU A 79 -12.30 6.97 16.76
CA GLU A 79 -13.57 7.22 16.06
C GLU A 79 -13.93 6.09 15.10
N VAL A 80 -12.93 5.61 14.35
CA VAL A 80 -13.14 4.48 13.44
C VAL A 80 -13.45 3.19 14.21
N ALA A 81 -12.74 2.94 15.31
CA ALA A 81 -12.98 1.78 16.17
C ALA A 81 -14.39 1.80 16.78
N ASP A 82 -14.85 2.95 17.28
CA ASP A 82 -16.17 3.10 17.88
C ASP A 82 -17.28 2.96 16.84
N HIS A 83 -17.06 3.48 15.62
CA HIS A 83 -17.96 3.25 14.48
C HIS A 83 -18.07 1.75 14.12
N ILE A 84 -16.95 1.03 14.06
CA ILE A 84 -16.92 -0.42 13.81
C ILE A 84 -17.64 -1.17 14.93
N ARG A 85 -17.37 -0.84 16.20
CA ARG A 85 -18.05 -1.46 17.36
C ARG A 85 -19.55 -1.25 17.31
N ALA A 86 -20.01 -0.05 16.92
CA ALA A 86 -21.43 0.24 16.81
C ALA A 86 -22.11 -0.56 15.69
N ARG A 87 -21.46 -0.71 14.53
CA ARG A 87 -22.12 -1.20 13.29
C ARG A 87 -21.79 -2.63 12.85
N ALA A 88 -20.66 -3.20 13.26
CA ALA A 88 -20.29 -4.59 12.95
C ALA A 88 -20.44 -5.50 14.17
N ARG A 89 -20.56 -6.81 13.92
CA ARG A 89 -20.60 -7.87 14.93
C ARG A 89 -19.72 -9.04 14.48
N GLY A 90 -19.41 -9.97 15.38
CA GLY A 90 -18.65 -11.18 15.08
C GLY A 90 -17.34 -10.90 14.34
N THR A 91 -17.02 -11.75 13.37
CA THR A 91 -15.77 -11.73 12.61
C THR A 91 -15.51 -10.40 11.88
N ASP A 92 -16.54 -9.75 11.34
CA ASP A 92 -16.37 -8.44 10.68
C ASP A 92 -15.86 -7.37 11.66
N ARG A 93 -16.40 -7.36 12.88
CA ARG A 93 -15.97 -6.43 13.93
C ARG A 93 -14.53 -6.73 14.34
N GLU A 94 -14.25 -7.99 14.64
CA GLU A 94 -12.92 -8.43 15.08
C GLU A 94 -11.88 -8.08 14.03
N GLU A 95 -12.18 -8.36 12.77
CA GLU A 95 -11.27 -8.10 11.67
C GLU A 95 -11.05 -6.61 11.42
N GLY A 96 -12.11 -5.80 11.43
CA GLY A 96 -12.01 -4.33 11.33
C GLY A 96 -11.15 -3.72 12.44
N LEU A 97 -11.35 -4.17 13.68
CA LEU A 97 -10.55 -3.72 14.82
C LEU A 97 -9.11 -4.22 14.74
N ARG A 98 -8.87 -5.43 14.23
CA ARG A 98 -7.54 -6.00 14.04
C ARG A 98 -6.71 -5.19 13.04
N GLN A 99 -7.32 -4.67 11.98
CA GLN A 99 -6.61 -3.78 11.04
C GLN A 99 -6.19 -2.45 11.69
N LEU A 100 -7.02 -1.89 12.60
CA LEU A 100 -6.61 -0.75 13.41
C LEU A 100 -5.48 -1.12 14.39
N ALA A 101 -5.55 -2.31 14.98
CA ALA A 101 -4.49 -2.80 15.87
C ALA A 101 -3.14 -2.97 15.14
N TRP A 102 -3.13 -3.43 13.89
CA TRP A 102 -1.92 -3.48 13.07
C TRP A 102 -1.28 -2.10 12.88
N ARG A 103 -2.10 -1.08 12.57
CA ARG A 103 -1.62 0.30 12.49
C ARG A 103 -0.96 0.74 13.80
N GLU A 104 -1.62 0.53 14.93
CA GLU A 104 -1.05 0.91 16.24
C GLU A 104 0.22 0.11 16.57
N PHE A 105 0.26 -1.18 16.26
CA PHE A 105 1.45 -2.01 16.43
C PHE A 105 2.65 -1.45 15.66
N PHE A 106 2.47 -1.08 14.40
CA PHE A 106 3.53 -0.46 13.60
C PHE A 106 4.00 0.88 14.18
N TRP A 107 3.08 1.71 14.69
CA TRP A 107 3.43 2.94 15.38
C TRP A 107 4.21 2.70 16.68
N LEU A 108 3.87 1.65 17.45
CA LEU A 108 4.64 1.25 18.63
C LEU A 108 6.05 0.79 18.28
N VAL A 109 6.21 0.03 17.19
CA VAL A 109 7.53 -0.39 16.69
C VAL A 109 8.34 0.84 16.25
N LEU A 110 7.75 1.78 15.51
CA LEU A 110 8.39 3.05 15.17
C LEU A 110 8.81 3.82 16.43
N LYS A 111 7.95 3.89 17.45
CA LYS A 111 8.27 4.56 18.71
C LYS A 111 9.46 3.90 19.41
N GLN A 112 9.55 2.57 19.39
CA GLN A 112 10.61 1.81 20.06
C GLN A 112 11.93 1.81 19.28
N LYS A 113 11.88 1.70 17.95
CA LYS A 113 13.05 1.53 17.07
C LYS A 113 13.52 2.84 16.45
N GLY A 114 12.69 3.89 16.48
CA GLY A 114 12.99 5.18 15.88
C GLY A 114 13.34 5.06 14.40
N ARG A 115 14.40 5.74 13.97
CA ARG A 115 14.85 5.75 12.57
C ARG A 115 15.27 4.38 12.04
N ALA A 116 15.55 3.39 12.90
CA ALA A 116 15.93 2.05 12.46
C ALA A 116 14.83 1.35 11.64
N VAL A 117 13.55 1.76 11.74
CA VAL A 117 12.49 1.23 10.85
C VAL A 117 12.66 1.64 9.40
N LEU A 118 13.54 2.60 9.11
CA LEU A 118 13.93 2.98 7.75
C LEU A 118 15.16 2.20 7.28
N GLU A 119 15.63 1.22 8.04
CA GLU A 119 16.68 0.27 7.71
C GLU A 119 16.13 -1.16 7.87
N ASN A 120 16.90 -2.18 7.47
CA ASN A 120 16.55 -3.56 7.79
C ASN A 120 16.58 -3.73 9.31
N LEU A 121 15.44 -4.03 9.94
CA LEU A 121 15.39 -4.33 11.37
C LEU A 121 16.04 -5.67 11.70
N GLU A 122 16.00 -6.61 10.75
CA GLU A 122 16.63 -7.91 10.81
C GLU A 122 17.25 -8.26 9.45
N GLU A 123 18.23 -9.15 9.44
CA GLU A 123 18.71 -9.76 8.22
C GLU A 123 17.58 -10.56 7.52
N PRO A 124 17.49 -10.50 6.18
CA PRO A 124 16.50 -11.25 5.42
C PRO A 124 16.69 -12.76 5.61
N LYS A 125 15.61 -13.53 5.60
CA LYS A 125 15.64 -15.00 5.86
C LYS A 125 16.03 -15.83 4.63
N TYR A 126 16.70 -15.19 3.68
CA TYR A 126 17.17 -15.77 2.43
C TYR A 126 18.34 -14.91 1.91
N ARG A 127 19.10 -15.44 0.96
CA ARG A 127 20.18 -14.67 0.33
C ARG A 127 19.61 -13.52 -0.52
N ALA A 128 19.65 -12.32 0.05
CA ALA A 128 19.33 -11.09 -0.65
C ALA A 128 20.53 -10.61 -1.49
N ASP A 129 20.24 -10.24 -2.73
CA ASP A 129 21.15 -9.61 -3.68
C ASP A 129 20.26 -8.61 -4.42
N TRP A 130 20.11 -7.45 -3.79
CA TRP A 130 19.10 -6.46 -4.14
C TRP A 130 19.75 -5.27 -4.83
N SER A 131 19.14 -4.82 -5.92
CA SER A 131 19.38 -3.50 -6.49
C SER A 131 18.73 -2.43 -5.63
N ALA A 132 19.44 -1.33 -5.38
CA ALA A 132 18.84 -0.12 -4.78
C ALA A 132 17.99 0.67 -5.78
N GLU A 133 18.18 0.45 -7.08
CA GLU A 133 17.51 1.19 -8.13
C GLU A 133 16.16 0.57 -8.52
N LEU A 134 15.14 1.42 -8.61
CA LEU A 134 13.83 1.04 -9.14
C LEU A 134 13.87 1.01 -10.68
N PRO A 135 13.58 -0.14 -11.32
CA PRO A 135 13.61 -0.28 -12.78
C PRO A 135 12.68 0.71 -13.50
N GLY A 136 13.10 1.19 -14.68
CA GLY A 136 12.33 2.17 -15.47
C GLY A 136 10.96 1.66 -15.92
N ASP A 137 10.86 0.39 -16.29
CA ASP A 137 9.59 -0.25 -16.66
C ASP A 137 8.57 -0.30 -15.50
N ILE A 138 9.05 -0.36 -14.25
CA ILE A 138 8.21 -0.23 -13.06
C ILE A 138 7.72 1.21 -12.90
N ARG A 139 8.57 2.21 -13.15
CA ARG A 139 8.14 3.63 -13.06
C ARG A 139 7.10 3.98 -14.13
N ASP A 140 7.22 3.35 -15.30
CA ASP A 140 6.41 3.65 -16.48
C ASP A 140 5.16 2.77 -16.62
N ALA A 141 4.95 1.79 -15.73
CA ALA A 141 3.88 0.78 -15.83
C ALA A 141 3.94 0.00 -17.16
N LYS A 142 5.15 -0.46 -17.53
CA LYS A 142 5.43 -1.19 -18.77
C LYS A 142 6.21 -2.48 -18.52
N THR A 143 5.87 -3.18 -17.45
CA THR A 143 6.48 -4.46 -17.06
C THR A 143 6.11 -5.61 -18.01
N GLY A 144 5.01 -5.46 -18.76
CA GLY A 144 4.46 -6.52 -19.60
C GLY A 144 3.59 -7.52 -18.83
N LEU A 145 3.37 -7.29 -17.53
CA LEU A 145 2.45 -8.06 -16.70
C LEU A 145 1.18 -7.23 -16.47
N PRO A 146 0.00 -7.66 -16.98
CA PRO A 146 -1.23 -6.88 -16.87
C PRO A 146 -1.59 -6.48 -15.44
N CYS A 147 -1.34 -7.36 -14.48
CA CYS A 147 -1.59 -7.06 -13.07
C CYS A 147 -0.65 -5.99 -12.52
N ALA A 148 0.66 -6.12 -12.73
CA ALA A 148 1.64 -5.16 -12.21
C ALA A 148 1.48 -3.78 -12.85
N ASP A 149 1.24 -3.72 -14.15
CA ASP A 149 1.04 -2.47 -14.88
C ASP A 149 -0.24 -1.75 -14.41
N ASP A 150 -1.33 -2.48 -14.16
CA ASP A 150 -2.56 -1.91 -13.59
C ASP A 150 -2.37 -1.43 -12.13
N TRP A 151 -1.63 -2.17 -11.30
CA TRP A 151 -1.29 -1.74 -9.93
C TRP A 151 -0.52 -0.42 -9.93
N ILE A 152 0.50 -0.31 -10.78
CA ILE A 152 1.32 0.90 -10.90
C ILE A 152 0.47 2.07 -11.43
N THR A 153 -0.38 1.80 -12.43
CA THR A 153 -1.23 2.82 -13.06
C THR A 153 -2.20 3.41 -12.03
N HIS A 154 -3.00 2.59 -11.34
CA HIS A 154 -3.94 3.14 -10.36
C HIS A 154 -3.23 3.79 -9.17
N LEU A 155 -2.00 3.36 -8.82
CA LEU A 155 -1.26 3.97 -7.73
C LEU A 155 -0.95 5.44 -8.07
N LYS A 156 -0.50 5.68 -9.30
CA LYS A 156 -0.16 7.02 -9.81
C LYS A 156 -1.39 7.89 -10.07
N GLU A 157 -2.50 7.28 -10.46
CA GLU A 157 -3.74 7.99 -10.79
C GLU A 157 -4.59 8.29 -9.56
N ASP A 158 -4.88 7.27 -8.75
CA ASP A 158 -5.78 7.37 -7.60
C ASP A 158 -5.07 7.75 -6.30
N GLY A 159 -3.75 7.61 -6.25
CA GLY A 159 -2.97 7.75 -5.02
C GLY A 159 -3.32 6.71 -3.96
N TYR A 160 -3.80 5.54 -4.39
CA TYR A 160 -4.27 4.46 -3.55
C TYR A 160 -4.04 3.12 -4.24
N MET A 161 -3.71 2.10 -3.45
CA MET A 161 -3.64 0.70 -3.86
C MET A 161 -4.28 -0.17 -2.77
N HIS A 162 -5.02 -1.22 -3.13
CA HIS A 162 -5.59 -2.16 -2.16
C HIS A 162 -4.49 -2.87 -1.36
N ASN A 163 -4.72 -3.21 -0.09
CA ASN A 163 -3.67 -3.83 0.74
C ASN A 163 -3.11 -5.12 0.11
N HIS A 164 -3.96 -5.95 -0.47
CA HIS A 164 -3.52 -7.20 -1.11
C HIS A 164 -2.68 -6.92 -2.37
N GLU A 165 -3.04 -5.91 -3.17
CA GLU A 165 -2.23 -5.45 -4.31
C GLU A 165 -0.87 -4.93 -3.84
N ARG A 166 -0.81 -4.17 -2.73
CA ARG A 166 0.46 -3.72 -2.13
C ARG A 166 1.35 -4.89 -1.77
N MET A 167 0.79 -5.94 -1.18
CA MET A 167 1.55 -7.15 -0.83
C MET A 167 2.08 -7.87 -2.08
N TRP A 168 1.27 -8.00 -3.13
CA TRP A 168 1.69 -8.60 -4.40
C TRP A 168 2.76 -7.79 -5.10
N PHE A 169 2.55 -6.48 -5.24
CA PHE A 169 3.52 -5.58 -5.86
C PHE A 169 4.85 -5.59 -5.10
N ALA A 170 4.79 -5.54 -3.76
CA ALA A 170 5.99 -5.62 -2.94
C ALA A 170 6.73 -6.94 -3.12
N ALA A 171 6.01 -8.07 -3.12
CA ALA A 171 6.62 -9.38 -3.32
C ALA A 171 7.25 -9.51 -4.73
N TYR A 172 6.53 -9.06 -5.77
CA TYR A 172 7.05 -9.01 -7.14
C TYR A 172 8.36 -8.21 -7.21
N LEU A 173 8.36 -7.00 -6.66
CA LEU A 173 9.49 -6.10 -6.71
C LEU A 173 10.70 -6.67 -5.94
N ILE A 174 10.48 -7.18 -4.74
CA ILE A 174 11.56 -7.68 -3.88
C ILE A 174 12.12 -9.01 -4.38
N HIS A 175 11.24 -9.98 -4.67
CA HIS A 175 11.65 -11.37 -4.85
C HIS A 175 11.91 -11.73 -6.32
N TRP A 176 11.08 -11.25 -7.25
CA TRP A 176 11.26 -11.52 -8.68
C TRP A 176 12.14 -10.48 -9.36
N ARG A 177 11.98 -9.20 -9.02
CA ARG A 177 12.79 -8.12 -9.63
C ARG A 177 14.08 -7.84 -8.87
N ARG A 178 14.27 -8.46 -7.70
CA ARG A 178 15.48 -8.34 -6.87
C ARG A 178 15.78 -6.88 -6.51
N VAL A 179 14.74 -6.11 -6.18
CA VAL A 179 14.87 -4.70 -5.80
C VAL A 179 14.72 -4.57 -4.29
N HIS A 180 15.57 -3.73 -3.68
CA HIS A 180 15.51 -3.48 -2.25
C HIS A 180 14.16 -2.83 -1.91
N TRP A 181 13.55 -3.29 -0.83
CA TRP A 181 12.24 -2.78 -0.38
C TRP A 181 12.17 -1.26 -0.20
N LYS A 182 13.32 -0.59 0.03
CA LYS A 182 13.41 0.87 0.17
C LYS A 182 13.04 1.60 -1.11
N ALA A 183 13.47 1.10 -2.26
CA ALA A 183 13.13 1.70 -3.55
C ALA A 183 11.62 1.64 -3.79
N GLY A 184 10.98 0.52 -3.43
CA GLY A 184 9.53 0.38 -3.46
C GLY A 184 8.81 1.26 -2.42
N TYR A 185 9.36 1.37 -1.22
CA TYR A 185 8.88 2.27 -0.17
C TYR A 185 8.91 3.74 -0.61
N ASP A 186 10.01 4.19 -1.22
CA ASP A 186 10.15 5.55 -1.73
C ASP A 186 9.16 5.82 -2.88
N PHE A 187 9.01 4.87 -3.80
CA PHE A 187 8.00 4.94 -4.86
C PHE A 187 6.56 5.03 -4.30
N PHE A 188 6.26 4.25 -3.27
CA PHE A 188 4.98 4.32 -2.58
C PHE A 188 4.80 5.64 -1.84
N ARG A 189 5.86 6.22 -1.26
CA ARG A 189 5.81 7.51 -0.59
C ARG A 189 5.55 8.66 -1.57
N GLU A 190 5.99 8.54 -2.82
CA GLU A 190 5.73 9.52 -3.88
C GLU A 190 4.25 9.54 -4.31
N HIS A 191 3.55 8.41 -4.24
CA HIS A 191 2.22 8.26 -4.84
C HIS A 191 1.07 8.00 -3.85
N LEU A 192 1.29 7.29 -2.74
CA LEU A 192 0.23 6.96 -1.79
C LEU A 192 -0.20 8.16 -0.96
N LEU A 193 -1.47 8.54 -1.08
CA LEU A 193 -2.12 9.54 -0.22
C LEU A 193 -2.20 9.07 1.24
N ASP A 194 -2.24 7.76 1.47
CA ASP A 194 -2.26 7.13 2.79
C ASP A 194 -0.90 6.58 3.24
N GLY A 195 0.20 7.02 2.61
CA GLY A 195 1.55 6.57 2.88
C GLY A 195 2.05 6.92 4.28
N ASP A 196 1.69 6.10 5.26
CA ASP A 196 2.13 6.19 6.64
C ASP A 196 3.54 5.62 6.80
N LEU A 197 4.45 6.37 7.43
CA LEU A 197 5.85 5.97 7.56
C LEU A 197 5.98 4.61 8.26
N ALA A 198 5.29 4.44 9.39
CA ALA A 198 5.37 3.22 10.18
C ALA A 198 4.77 2.04 9.42
N SER A 199 3.53 2.20 8.94
CA SER A 199 2.79 1.13 8.29
C SER A 199 3.42 0.72 6.97
N ASN A 200 3.86 1.67 6.14
CA ASN A 200 4.51 1.37 4.88
C ASN A 200 5.86 0.68 5.11
N ALA A 201 6.77 1.29 5.87
CA ALA A 201 8.12 0.74 6.02
C ALA A 201 8.09 -0.67 6.62
N LEU A 202 7.31 -0.89 7.68
CA LEU A 202 7.24 -2.20 8.35
C LEU A 202 6.48 -3.24 7.52
N SER A 203 5.51 -2.85 6.68
CA SER A 203 4.85 -3.79 5.76
C SER A 203 5.78 -4.23 4.63
N TRP A 204 6.56 -3.31 4.06
CA TRP A 204 7.60 -3.62 3.08
C TRP A 204 8.65 -4.58 3.66
N GLN A 205 9.11 -4.31 4.88
CA GLN A 205 10.03 -5.19 5.60
C GLN A 205 9.42 -6.57 5.94
N TRP A 206 8.13 -6.62 6.28
CA TRP A 206 7.42 -7.87 6.52
C TRP A 206 7.40 -8.76 5.27
N VAL A 207 7.21 -8.17 4.09
CA VAL A 207 7.29 -8.88 2.80
C VAL A 207 8.72 -9.32 2.47
N ALA A 208 9.70 -8.45 2.75
CA ALA A 208 11.13 -8.71 2.54
C ALA A 208 11.75 -9.68 3.55
N SER A 209 11.01 -10.10 4.59
CA SER A 209 11.50 -10.91 5.71
C SER A 209 12.60 -10.28 6.58
N THR A 210 12.69 -8.94 6.55
CA THR A 210 13.55 -8.16 7.45
C THR A 210 12.79 -7.68 8.70
N PHE A 211 11.52 -8.07 8.82
CA PHE A 211 10.66 -7.89 10.00
C PHE A 211 9.61 -9.01 10.09
N SER A 212 9.97 -10.22 9.65
CA SER A 212 9.12 -11.41 9.69
C SER A 212 9.95 -12.70 9.61
N GLY A 213 9.37 -13.83 10.00
CA GLY A 213 10.08 -15.12 10.02
C GLY A 213 10.30 -15.77 8.65
N LYS A 214 9.70 -15.27 7.57
CA LYS A 214 9.84 -15.81 6.21
C LYS A 214 9.41 -14.78 5.16
N PRO A 215 9.95 -14.82 3.93
CA PRO A 215 9.49 -13.93 2.86
C PRO A 215 8.03 -14.21 2.51
N TYR A 216 7.28 -13.14 2.26
CA TYR A 216 5.96 -13.26 1.66
C TYR A 216 6.10 -13.34 0.14
N ILE A 217 5.47 -14.36 -0.44
CA ILE A 217 5.35 -14.54 -1.89
C ILE A 217 3.88 -14.76 -2.26
N MET A 218 3.57 -14.59 -3.53
CA MET A 218 2.29 -14.91 -4.14
C MET A 218 2.50 -15.84 -5.33
N ASN A 219 1.45 -16.56 -5.70
CA ASN A 219 1.39 -17.29 -6.96
C ASN A 219 0.20 -16.80 -7.81
N GLN A 220 0.16 -17.21 -9.07
CA GLN A 220 -0.88 -16.81 -10.01
C GLN A 220 -2.28 -17.18 -9.49
N ALA A 221 -2.46 -18.38 -8.91
CA ALA A 221 -3.75 -18.81 -8.36
C ALA A 221 -4.24 -17.92 -7.21
N ASN A 222 -3.32 -17.34 -6.41
CA ASN A 222 -3.67 -16.36 -5.38
C ASN A 222 -4.17 -15.06 -6.02
N ILE A 223 -3.45 -14.54 -7.01
CA ILE A 223 -3.84 -13.33 -7.75
C ILE A 223 -5.22 -13.55 -8.38
N GLU A 224 -5.41 -14.65 -9.11
CA GLU A 224 -6.67 -14.99 -9.78
C GLU A 224 -7.84 -15.06 -8.79
N LYS A 225 -7.68 -15.82 -7.69
CA LYS A 225 -8.73 -15.98 -6.68
C LYS A 225 -9.17 -14.65 -6.05
N TYR A 226 -8.21 -13.84 -5.60
CA TYR A 226 -8.52 -12.64 -4.83
C TYR A 226 -8.82 -11.43 -5.72
N SER A 227 -8.44 -11.46 -7.00
CA SER A 227 -8.84 -10.46 -8.00
C SER A 227 -10.10 -10.83 -8.79
N ALA A 228 -10.70 -12.00 -8.53
CA ALA A 228 -11.80 -12.54 -9.33
C ALA A 228 -11.45 -12.60 -10.84
N GLY A 229 -10.24 -13.07 -11.16
CA GLY A 229 -9.79 -13.27 -12.53
C GLY A 229 -9.36 -12.00 -13.28
N LYS A 230 -9.49 -10.80 -12.68
CA LYS A 230 -9.30 -9.48 -13.34
C LYS A 230 -8.14 -9.40 -14.33
N TRP A 231 -6.99 -9.99 -14.02
CA TRP A 231 -5.79 -9.96 -14.85
C TRP A 231 -5.34 -11.31 -15.39
N CYS A 232 -5.97 -12.40 -14.97
CA CYS A 232 -5.57 -13.75 -15.35
C CYS A 232 -6.43 -14.32 -16.48
N GLU A 233 -7.70 -13.94 -16.53
CA GLU A 233 -8.62 -14.37 -17.58
C GLU A 233 -8.15 -13.83 -18.94
N GLY A 234 -7.86 -14.74 -19.89
CA GLY A 234 -7.37 -14.39 -21.22
C GLY A 234 -5.94 -13.82 -21.26
N CYS A 235 -5.19 -13.88 -20.15
CA CYS A 235 -3.83 -13.36 -20.08
C CYS A 235 -2.85 -14.22 -20.90
N THR A 236 -2.05 -13.57 -21.75
CA THR A 236 -1.05 -14.22 -22.62
C THR A 236 0.40 -13.92 -22.22
N ALA A 237 0.62 -13.18 -21.14
CA ALA A 237 1.95 -12.87 -20.64
C ALA A 237 2.65 -14.14 -20.11
N ASP A 238 3.98 -14.20 -20.24
CA ASP A 238 4.79 -15.22 -19.56
C ASP A 238 4.76 -14.96 -18.05
N CYS A 239 3.86 -15.65 -17.34
CA CYS A 239 3.55 -15.34 -15.96
C CYS A 239 4.63 -15.90 -15.01
N PRO A 240 5.41 -15.04 -14.33
CA PRO A 240 6.49 -15.49 -13.46
C PRO A 240 5.99 -16.08 -12.13
N PHE A 241 4.68 -15.99 -11.87
CA PHE A 241 4.01 -16.42 -10.65
C PHE A 241 3.38 -17.83 -10.77
N MET A 242 3.61 -18.52 -11.89
CA MET A 242 3.09 -19.87 -12.11
C MET A 242 3.78 -20.90 -11.22
N GLY A 243 3.00 -21.79 -10.61
CA GLY A 243 3.47 -22.89 -9.77
C GLY A 243 2.88 -22.89 -8.36
N SER A 244 3.19 -23.95 -7.61
CA SER A 244 2.89 -24.04 -6.18
C SER A 244 3.79 -23.10 -5.37
N TYR A 245 3.42 -22.84 -4.11
CA TYR A 245 4.27 -22.05 -3.22
C TYR A 245 5.63 -22.70 -2.99
N GLU A 246 5.67 -24.03 -2.89
CA GLU A 246 6.90 -24.80 -2.72
C GLU A 246 7.83 -24.64 -3.94
N GLN A 247 7.28 -24.76 -5.15
CA GLN A 247 8.03 -24.58 -6.39
C GLN A 247 8.59 -23.16 -6.52
N LEU A 248 7.79 -22.14 -6.20
CA LEU A 248 8.23 -20.75 -6.23
C LEU A 248 9.25 -20.44 -5.13
N GLN A 249 9.07 -20.98 -3.93
CA GLN A 249 10.00 -20.81 -2.83
C GLN A 249 11.37 -21.41 -3.18
N GLU A 250 11.40 -22.61 -3.76
CA GLU A 250 12.62 -23.24 -4.25
C GLU A 250 13.26 -22.42 -5.39
N LYS A 251 12.46 -21.97 -6.37
CA LYS A 251 12.95 -21.16 -7.49
C LYS A 251 13.55 -19.84 -7.04
N LEU A 252 12.94 -19.17 -6.08
CA LEU A 252 13.34 -17.83 -5.63
C LEU A 252 14.44 -17.86 -4.57
N PHE A 253 14.49 -18.90 -3.74
CA PHE A 253 15.31 -18.93 -2.53
C PHE A 253 16.12 -20.23 -2.33
N GLY A 254 15.86 -21.29 -3.09
CA GLY A 254 16.52 -22.60 -2.93
C GLY A 254 17.96 -22.64 -3.45
N TRP A 255 18.31 -21.78 -4.41
CA TRP A 255 19.69 -21.65 -4.87
C TRP A 255 20.49 -20.74 -3.93
N ARG A 256 21.30 -21.38 -3.07
CA ARG A 256 22.34 -20.83 -2.15
C ARG A 256 21.94 -20.76 -0.67
N ALA A 257 21.55 -21.90 -0.10
CA ALA A 257 21.93 -22.22 1.29
C ALA A 257 23.43 -22.52 1.34
#